data_AF-F3G8N8-F1
#
_entry.id   AF-F3G8N8-F1
#
_cell.length_a   1.000
_cell.length_b   1.000
_cell.length_c   1.000
_cell.angle_alpha   90.00
_cell.angle_beta   90.00
_cell.angle_gamma   90.00
#
_symmetry.space_group_name_H-M   'P 1'
#
loop_
_entity.id
_entity.type
_entity.pdbx_description
1 polymer ?
#
loop_
_entity_poly.entity_id
_entity_poly.type
_entity_poly.pdbx_seq_one_letter_code
_entity_poly.pdbx_strand_id
1 'polypeptide(L)'
;MALDLPAPKVPDLQPGNYLDLEQLGSADLTTWINYPGIKNGDRFWPNWRGCGALGAVVDYINDLIEVVGLQPEGMPLLINNPLLVRLDKGWVFYSYIVDGRPDESLRLFFYVGKPPSTAAGLGVPQCRESHDLKLDPDLLWEVDEVLIVTPPYLAMREGDRVTLTLDLYFAEGEYLYPLFFSRVLTLKEVGQPLQWPIEPSEFVAIGNGFALMSYCIEYADSTSTTASVTQSLAIVAPSAALLPALTIKDFSGGSLDPEAFPDGITLLIDPFGIQIDDDVVVYVSSGNRLVQTLRADLSNLDSGVLQFSLAQAWLYANNGKEIELVYQYARPGHAASSLPRKVILRRPLDLPEPVIEDATIENPVEGGVKGYIFASQLERGATIRIPKDAVIGDDSTVQMYWDGYGSTGTFIADPSPDDSRLFLIPPTAVPANMGKRLAVYYKVDSASQSGTSKVFDLEVRGLGSGWPSIQIMRPRATDGRLSLAEVSPEGAGLDLASWVYMAPGQRVRIKATGLLKSGSEQTVGLRTGAAEPLSEAEYDARKVSVIIPRDFLESLQRDSQTNTVKVDVSFDEGANYTQFPSIGFTVLEDLFFGPASGRTTR
;
A
#
# COMPACT_ATOMS: atom_id res chain seq x y z
N MET A 1 68.13 25.20 -30.21
CA MET A 1 66.90 24.40 -30.08
C MET A 1 67.01 23.68 -28.75
N ALA A 2 66.05 23.86 -27.84
CA ALA A 2 65.98 23.04 -26.63
C ALA A 2 65.81 21.58 -27.10
N LEU A 3 66.67 20.69 -26.61
CA LEU A 3 66.48 19.26 -26.87
C LEU A 3 65.24 18.81 -26.08
N ASP A 4 64.36 18.06 -26.73
CA ASP A 4 63.24 17.42 -26.05
C ASP A 4 63.80 16.31 -25.14
N LEU A 5 63.83 16.57 -23.82
CA LEU A 5 64.32 15.65 -22.80
C LEU A 5 63.11 14.91 -22.21
N PRO A 6 62.85 13.65 -22.60
CA PRO A 6 61.68 12.91 -22.14
C PRO A 6 61.80 12.54 -20.66
N ALA A 7 60.69 12.22 -20.03
CA ALA A 7 60.67 11.76 -18.65
C ALA A 7 61.43 10.42 -18.49
N PRO A 8 62.01 10.13 -17.32
CA PRO A 8 62.50 8.79 -16.99
C PRO A 8 61.42 7.73 -17.22
N LYS A 9 61.83 6.51 -17.57
CA LYS A 9 60.93 5.36 -17.69
C LYS A 9 61.05 4.46 -16.48
N VAL A 10 59.91 4.02 -15.95
CA VAL A 10 59.81 3.08 -14.83
C VAL A 10 58.88 1.94 -15.26
N PRO A 11 59.42 0.80 -15.73
CA PRO A 11 58.61 -0.28 -16.30
C PRO A 11 57.66 -0.96 -15.30
N ASP A 12 58.02 -0.96 -14.01
CA ASP A 12 57.28 -1.67 -12.95
C ASP A 12 56.04 -0.90 -12.44
N LEU A 13 55.71 0.23 -13.07
CA LEU A 13 54.50 0.97 -12.74
C LEU A 13 53.25 0.23 -13.21
N GLN A 14 52.28 0.15 -12.31
CA GLN A 14 50.98 -0.45 -12.55
C GLN A 14 50.01 0.55 -13.23
N PRO A 15 48.91 0.07 -13.85
CA PRO A 15 47.78 0.91 -14.22
C PRO A 15 47.33 1.76 -13.01
N GLY A 16 47.16 3.07 -13.19
CA GLY A 16 46.93 4.01 -12.08
C GLY A 16 48.20 4.68 -11.55
N ASN A 17 49.35 4.43 -12.19
CA ASN A 17 50.59 5.18 -12.00
C ASN A 17 51.14 5.08 -10.57
N TYR A 18 51.28 3.84 -10.09
CA TYR A 18 51.87 3.51 -8.79
C TYR A 18 52.84 2.33 -8.88
N LEU A 19 53.74 2.24 -7.92
CA LEU A 19 54.69 1.14 -7.75
C LEU A 19 54.16 0.16 -6.69
N ASP A 20 53.90 -1.09 -7.08
CA ASP A 20 53.50 -2.15 -6.15
C ASP A 20 54.74 -2.71 -5.42
N LEU A 21 54.89 -2.32 -4.15
CA LEU A 21 56.00 -2.77 -3.30
C LEU A 21 55.92 -4.26 -2.94
N GLU A 22 54.73 -4.87 -2.92
CA GLU A 22 54.59 -6.31 -2.68
C GLU A 22 55.07 -7.09 -3.89
N GLN A 23 54.74 -6.64 -5.09
CA GLN A 23 55.23 -7.23 -6.34
C GLN A 23 56.73 -7.03 -6.52
N LEU A 24 57.26 -5.85 -6.15
CA LEU A 24 58.69 -5.54 -6.21
C LEU A 24 59.50 -6.35 -5.17
N GLY A 25 58.90 -6.69 -4.03
CA GLY A 25 59.53 -7.45 -2.96
C GLY A 25 60.76 -6.75 -2.40
N SER A 26 61.87 -7.46 -2.28
CA SER A 26 63.15 -6.92 -1.78
C SER A 26 64.09 -6.40 -2.88
N ALA A 27 63.65 -6.39 -4.14
CA ALA A 27 64.46 -5.93 -5.26
C ALA A 27 64.53 -4.39 -5.34
N ASP A 28 65.67 -3.86 -5.79
CA ASP A 28 65.78 -2.45 -6.17
C ASP A 28 64.95 -2.16 -7.42
N LEU A 29 64.39 -0.95 -7.52
CA LEU A 29 63.61 -0.54 -8.68
C LEU A 29 64.54 -0.20 -9.85
N THR A 30 64.32 -0.85 -11.00
CA THR A 30 65.05 -0.52 -12.23
C THR A 30 64.32 0.58 -12.99
N THR A 31 65.01 1.70 -13.22
CA THR A 31 64.52 2.82 -14.02
C THR A 31 65.45 3.07 -15.21
N TRP A 32 64.97 3.81 -16.21
CA TRP A 32 65.74 4.08 -17.42
C TRP A 32 65.74 5.57 -17.76
N ILE A 33 66.93 6.10 -18.04
CA ILE A 33 67.12 7.47 -18.53
C ILE A 33 67.61 7.41 -19.97
N ASN A 34 66.93 8.13 -20.85
CA ASN A 34 67.25 8.20 -22.26
C ASN A 34 66.93 9.60 -22.78
N TYR A 35 67.73 10.11 -23.72
CA TYR A 35 67.53 11.39 -24.38
C TYR A 35 68.17 11.36 -25.77
N PRO A 36 67.72 12.23 -26.71
CA PRO A 36 68.24 12.19 -28.07
C PRO A 36 69.77 12.39 -28.11
N GLY A 37 70.47 11.40 -28.66
CA GLY A 37 71.93 11.42 -28.79
C GLY A 37 72.72 10.95 -27.57
N ILE A 38 72.07 10.32 -26.57
CA ILE A 38 72.76 9.70 -25.43
C ILE A 38 73.86 8.74 -25.89
N LYS A 39 75.03 8.81 -25.25
CA LYS A 39 76.18 7.92 -25.53
C LYS A 39 76.96 7.61 -24.26
N ASN A 40 77.74 6.53 -24.30
CA ASN A 40 78.65 6.20 -23.20
C ASN A 40 79.64 7.36 -22.94
N GLY A 41 79.84 7.69 -21.67
CA GLY A 41 80.66 8.80 -21.20
C GLY A 41 79.92 10.13 -21.01
N ASP A 42 78.66 10.24 -21.46
CA ASP A 42 77.81 11.37 -21.07
C ASP A 42 77.52 11.32 -19.56
N ARG A 43 77.12 12.44 -18.97
CA ARG A 43 76.79 12.52 -17.54
C ARG A 43 75.46 13.22 -17.29
N PHE A 44 74.76 12.83 -16.25
CA PHE A 44 73.51 13.46 -15.84
C PHE A 44 73.28 13.34 -14.32
N TRP A 45 72.44 14.22 -13.78
CA TRP A 45 71.95 14.17 -12.41
C TRP A 45 70.50 13.67 -12.39
N PRO A 46 70.20 12.52 -11.75
CA PRO A 46 68.85 12.18 -11.37
C PRO A 46 68.28 13.22 -10.40
N ASN A 47 67.01 13.53 -10.58
CA ASN A 47 66.24 14.38 -9.67
C ASN A 47 65.00 13.61 -9.21
N TRP A 48 65.16 12.83 -8.14
CA TRP A 48 64.06 12.11 -7.49
C TRP A 48 63.63 12.85 -6.24
N ARG A 49 62.41 13.37 -6.24
CA ARG A 49 61.80 14.10 -5.13
C ARG A 49 60.66 13.28 -4.55
N GLY A 50 60.88 12.72 -3.36
CA GLY A 50 59.95 11.78 -2.73
C GLY A 50 59.31 12.34 -1.46
N CYS A 51 58.03 12.04 -1.28
CA CYS A 51 57.26 12.41 -0.10
C CYS A 51 56.60 11.14 0.48
N GLY A 52 57.01 10.73 1.68
CA GLY A 52 56.41 9.59 2.38
C GLY A 52 55.01 9.91 2.92
N ALA A 53 54.28 8.89 3.39
CA ALA A 53 52.87 9.01 3.81
C ALA A 53 52.57 10.13 4.83
N LEU A 54 53.53 10.47 5.69
CA LEU A 54 53.41 11.52 6.72
C LEU A 54 54.07 12.85 6.32
N GLY A 55 54.37 13.05 5.04
CA GLY A 55 55.06 14.25 4.55
C GLY A 55 56.59 14.21 4.71
N ALA A 56 57.16 13.05 5.02
CA ALA A 56 58.61 12.91 5.18
C ALA A 56 59.33 13.07 3.83
N VAL A 57 60.40 13.87 3.80
CA VAL A 57 61.22 14.06 2.60
C VAL A 57 62.11 12.84 2.38
N VAL A 58 61.97 12.19 1.23
CA VAL A 58 62.75 11.01 0.82
C VAL A 58 63.27 11.22 -0.60
N ASP A 59 64.25 12.11 -0.71
CA ASP A 59 64.85 12.50 -1.99
C ASP A 59 66.05 11.64 -2.36
N TYR A 60 66.26 11.46 -3.67
CA TYR A 60 67.49 10.93 -4.26
C TYR A 60 67.98 11.90 -5.34
N ILE A 61 68.91 12.77 -4.95
CA ILE A 61 69.38 13.91 -5.74
C ILE A 61 70.88 14.11 -5.58
N ASN A 62 71.48 14.87 -6.50
CA ASN A 62 72.89 15.33 -6.49
C ASN A 62 73.95 14.26 -6.85
N ASP A 63 73.55 13.06 -7.18
CA ASP A 63 74.47 12.04 -7.71
C ASP A 63 74.73 12.30 -9.20
N LEU A 64 75.99 12.53 -9.56
CA LEU A 64 76.39 12.62 -10.96
C LEU A 64 76.62 11.21 -11.51
N ILE A 65 75.76 10.78 -12.42
CA ILE A 65 75.83 9.45 -13.04
C ILE A 65 76.49 9.58 -14.41
N GLU A 66 77.51 8.75 -14.65
CA GLU A 66 78.11 8.58 -15.97
C GLU A 66 77.38 7.47 -16.73
N VAL A 67 77.03 7.73 -17.99
CA VAL A 67 76.40 6.76 -18.88
C VAL A 67 77.43 5.68 -19.21
N VAL A 68 77.20 4.47 -18.72
CA VAL A 68 78.02 3.29 -18.97
C VAL A 68 77.12 2.09 -19.23
N GLY A 69 77.49 1.25 -20.21
CA GLY A 69 76.69 0.05 -20.52
C GLY A 69 75.30 0.39 -21.05
N LEU A 70 75.18 1.43 -21.89
CA LEU A 70 73.94 1.86 -22.53
C LEU A 70 73.20 0.68 -23.20
N GLN A 71 71.90 0.53 -22.89
CA GLN A 71 71.01 -0.48 -23.45
C GLN A 71 70.01 0.15 -24.44
N PRO A 72 69.23 -0.63 -25.22
CA PRO A 72 68.23 -0.09 -26.14
C PRO A 72 67.22 0.88 -25.49
N GLU A 73 66.87 0.64 -24.23
CA GLU A 73 65.94 1.43 -23.44
C GLU A 73 66.55 2.74 -22.92
N GLY A 74 67.88 2.78 -22.73
CA GLY A 74 68.64 3.89 -22.17
C GLY A 74 69.72 3.45 -21.18
N MET A 75 70.13 4.36 -20.31
CA MET A 75 70.98 4.08 -19.15
C MET A 75 70.11 3.53 -18.00
N PRO A 76 70.37 2.31 -17.49
CA PRO A 76 69.67 1.81 -16.32
C PRO A 76 70.13 2.55 -15.05
N LEU A 77 69.18 2.91 -14.19
CA LEU A 77 69.42 3.46 -12.87
C LEU A 77 68.61 2.70 -11.83
N LEU A 78 69.31 2.12 -10.85
CA LEU A 78 68.70 1.38 -9.75
C LEU A 78 68.37 2.31 -8.59
N ILE A 79 67.10 2.33 -8.17
CA ILE A 79 66.64 3.04 -6.99
C ILE A 79 66.50 2.04 -5.85
N ASN A 80 67.22 2.29 -4.78
CA ASN A 80 67.38 1.33 -3.69
C ASN A 80 66.05 1.02 -2.98
N ASN A 81 65.77 -0.27 -2.75
CA ASN A 81 64.52 -0.73 -2.14
C ASN A 81 64.23 -0.11 -0.77
N PRO A 82 65.19 -0.03 0.19
CA PRO A 82 65.02 0.74 1.42
C PRO A 82 64.55 2.18 1.25
N LEU A 83 64.89 2.86 0.15
CA LEU A 83 64.36 4.19 -0.16
C LEU A 83 62.87 4.12 -0.48
N LEU A 84 62.47 3.15 -1.31
CA LEU A 84 61.09 2.92 -1.73
C LEU A 84 60.19 2.49 -0.57
N VAL A 85 60.70 1.66 0.34
CA VAL A 85 59.95 1.23 1.54
C VAL A 85 59.60 2.41 2.44
N ARG A 86 60.48 3.42 2.56
CA ARG A 86 60.18 4.66 3.31
C ARG A 86 59.15 5.55 2.62
N LEU A 87 58.90 5.31 1.34
CA LEU A 87 57.91 5.98 0.53
C LEU A 87 56.58 5.21 0.46
N ASP A 88 56.42 4.09 1.18
CA ASP A 88 55.15 3.36 1.20
C ASP A 88 53.98 4.29 1.55
N LYS A 89 52.92 4.23 0.73
CA LYS A 89 51.75 5.14 0.72
C LYS A 89 52.09 6.62 0.48
N GLY A 90 53.23 6.88 -0.16
CA GLY A 90 53.72 8.19 -0.54
C GLY A 90 53.70 8.41 -2.05
N TRP A 91 54.46 9.40 -2.53
CA TRP A 91 54.54 9.76 -3.94
C TRP A 91 55.89 10.37 -4.34
N VAL A 92 56.17 10.38 -5.63
CA VAL A 92 57.47 10.78 -6.22
C VAL A 92 57.26 11.67 -7.44
N PHE A 93 58.10 12.72 -7.58
CA PHE A 93 58.43 13.33 -8.86
C PHE A 93 59.84 12.91 -9.29
N TYR A 94 59.99 12.41 -10.51
CA TYR A 94 61.25 11.91 -11.04
C TYR A 94 61.59 12.51 -12.40
N SER A 95 62.77 13.09 -12.51
CA SER A 95 63.34 13.72 -13.70
C SER A 95 64.86 13.60 -13.68
N TYR A 96 65.54 14.19 -14.67
CA TYR A 96 66.99 14.31 -14.70
C TYR A 96 67.45 15.59 -15.38
N ILE A 97 68.71 15.96 -15.16
CA ILE A 97 69.40 17.09 -15.80
C ILE A 97 70.69 16.56 -16.42
N VAL A 98 70.91 16.78 -17.72
CA VAL A 98 72.14 16.35 -18.40
C VAL A 98 73.27 17.33 -18.11
N ASP A 99 74.47 16.83 -17.82
CA ASP A 99 75.65 17.65 -17.55
C ASP A 99 75.99 18.59 -18.72
N GLY A 100 76.30 19.84 -18.39
CA GLY A 100 76.50 20.91 -19.36
C GLY A 100 75.21 21.44 -20.03
N ARG A 101 74.02 21.02 -19.59
CA ARG A 101 72.74 21.54 -20.10
C ARG A 101 71.92 22.22 -18.99
N PRO A 102 71.24 23.35 -19.29
CA PRO A 102 70.47 24.07 -18.29
C PRO A 102 69.05 23.52 -18.08
N ASP A 103 68.53 22.74 -19.02
CA ASP A 103 67.13 22.28 -19.02
C ASP A 103 66.96 20.95 -18.26
N GLU A 104 65.92 20.88 -17.41
CA GLU A 104 65.46 19.66 -16.75
C GLU A 104 64.56 18.85 -17.71
N SER A 105 64.60 17.52 -17.62
CA SER A 105 63.68 16.65 -18.36
C SER A 105 62.23 16.85 -17.94
N LEU A 106 61.30 16.32 -18.74
CA LEU A 106 59.92 16.11 -18.27
C LEU A 106 59.92 15.30 -16.96
N ARG A 107 58.95 15.58 -16.09
CA ARG A 107 58.79 14.86 -14.81
C ARG A 107 57.81 13.71 -14.97
N LEU A 108 58.21 12.55 -14.48
CA LEU A 108 57.32 11.44 -14.17
C LEU A 108 56.81 11.62 -12.73
N PHE A 109 55.50 11.54 -12.54
CA PHE A 109 54.88 11.48 -11.21
C PHE A 109 54.35 10.07 -10.99
N PHE A 110 54.47 9.48 -9.80
CA PHE A 110 53.81 8.22 -9.44
C PHE A 110 53.71 8.03 -7.92
N TYR A 111 52.77 7.17 -7.49
CA TYR A 111 52.63 6.76 -6.08
C TYR A 111 53.55 5.57 -5.75
N VAL A 112 53.97 5.45 -4.50
CA VAL A 112 54.79 4.33 -4.02
C VAL A 112 54.01 3.55 -2.97
N GLY A 113 53.93 2.23 -3.15
CA GLY A 113 52.99 1.37 -2.42
C GLY A 113 51.62 1.35 -3.09
N LYS A 114 50.82 0.31 -2.81
CA LYS A 114 49.42 0.28 -3.24
C LYS A 114 48.73 1.51 -2.66
N PRO A 115 48.19 2.42 -3.49
CA PRO A 115 47.41 3.53 -2.96
C PRO A 115 46.28 2.93 -2.11
N PRO A 116 45.85 3.59 -1.02
CA PRO A 116 44.52 3.28 -0.50
C PRO A 116 43.55 3.33 -1.68
N SER A 117 42.58 2.43 -1.72
CA SER A 117 41.56 2.29 -2.78
C SER A 117 40.75 3.57 -3.09
N THR A 118 41.11 4.69 -2.46
CA THR A 118 40.65 6.07 -2.62
C THR A 118 41.08 6.76 -3.92
N ALA A 119 41.53 6.04 -4.94
CA ALA A 119 41.67 6.65 -6.27
C ALA A 119 40.32 6.62 -6.99
N ALA A 120 39.37 7.46 -6.54
CA ALA A 120 38.22 8.01 -7.29
C ALA A 120 37.74 7.17 -8.50
N GLY A 121 37.38 5.91 -8.24
CA GLY A 121 36.91 4.97 -9.26
C GLY A 121 35.40 5.02 -9.41
N LEU A 122 34.90 4.54 -10.55
CA LEU A 122 33.49 4.20 -10.71
C LEU A 122 33.04 3.28 -9.58
N GLY A 123 31.84 3.50 -9.05
CA GLY A 123 31.23 2.63 -8.02
C GLY A 123 31.12 1.19 -8.51
N VAL A 124 31.15 0.21 -7.61
CA VAL A 124 31.01 -1.21 -7.98
C VAL A 124 29.54 -1.61 -8.16
N PRO A 125 29.21 -2.61 -9.00
CA PRO A 125 27.90 -3.24 -9.00
C PRO A 125 27.56 -3.83 -7.62
N GLN A 126 26.33 -3.63 -7.16
CA GLN A 126 25.79 -4.17 -5.91
C GLN A 126 24.63 -5.11 -6.20
N CYS A 127 24.53 -6.23 -5.48
CA CYS A 127 23.42 -7.18 -5.59
C CYS A 127 22.49 -7.04 -4.37
N ARG A 128 21.22 -6.65 -4.59
CA ARG A 128 20.26 -6.38 -3.51
C ARG A 128 20.04 -7.59 -2.61
N GLU A 129 19.93 -8.77 -3.22
CA GLU A 129 19.68 -10.05 -2.54
C GLU A 129 20.94 -10.61 -1.84
N SER A 130 22.10 -9.98 -2.01
CA SER A 130 23.36 -10.45 -1.43
C SER A 130 23.69 -9.81 -0.07
N HIS A 131 24.57 -10.46 0.69
CA HIS A 131 25.24 -9.90 1.85
C HIS A 131 26.69 -10.39 1.89
N ASP A 132 27.65 -9.54 2.24
CA ASP A 132 29.09 -9.94 2.31
C ASP A 132 29.58 -10.56 0.99
N LEU A 133 29.11 -10.00 -0.14
CA LEU A 133 29.41 -10.49 -1.49
C LEU A 133 28.99 -11.96 -1.71
N LYS A 134 27.98 -12.41 -0.98
CA LYS A 134 27.44 -13.76 -1.06
C LYS A 134 25.94 -13.70 -1.29
N LEU A 135 25.46 -14.44 -2.29
CA LEU A 135 24.06 -14.63 -2.59
C LEU A 135 23.66 -16.05 -2.17
N ASP A 136 22.72 -16.16 -1.25
CA ASP A 136 22.24 -17.43 -0.75
C ASP A 136 21.52 -18.22 -1.88
N PRO A 137 21.98 -19.44 -2.23
CA PRO A 137 21.32 -20.26 -3.24
C PRO A 137 19.84 -20.56 -2.92
N ASP A 138 19.46 -20.64 -1.64
CA ASP A 138 18.09 -20.95 -1.26
C ASP A 138 17.14 -19.79 -1.57
N LEU A 139 17.64 -18.54 -1.46
CA LEU A 139 16.88 -17.32 -1.76
C LEU A 139 16.47 -17.23 -3.25
N LEU A 140 17.24 -17.84 -4.15
CA LEU A 140 16.96 -17.83 -5.59
C LEU A 140 15.64 -18.49 -5.98
N TRP A 141 15.06 -19.31 -5.10
CA TRP A 141 13.75 -19.94 -5.28
C TRP A 141 12.59 -19.14 -4.68
N GLU A 142 12.90 -18.08 -3.92
CA GLU A 142 11.92 -17.25 -3.21
C GLU A 142 11.72 -15.88 -3.87
N VAL A 143 12.60 -15.50 -4.80
CA VAL A 143 12.55 -14.20 -5.49
C VAL A 143 12.22 -14.38 -6.98
N ASP A 144 11.49 -13.42 -7.54
CA ASP A 144 11.18 -13.40 -8.98
C ASP A 144 12.37 -12.88 -9.83
N GLU A 145 13.24 -12.08 -9.23
CA GLU A 145 14.42 -11.49 -9.87
C GLU A 145 15.55 -11.28 -8.85
N VAL A 146 16.79 -11.33 -9.33
CA VAL A 146 17.98 -10.84 -8.63
C VAL A 146 18.30 -9.46 -9.20
N LEU A 147 18.38 -8.45 -8.33
CA LEU A 147 18.59 -7.07 -8.73
C LEU A 147 20.05 -6.66 -8.55
N ILE A 148 20.71 -6.40 -9.68
CA ILE A 148 22.00 -5.71 -9.68
C ILE A 148 21.78 -4.21 -9.85
N VAL A 149 22.46 -3.40 -9.03
CA VAL A 149 22.43 -1.94 -9.09
C VAL A 149 23.82 -1.41 -9.35
N THR A 150 23.95 -0.53 -10.35
CA THR A 150 25.18 0.24 -10.58
C THR A 150 24.95 1.69 -10.16
N PRO A 151 25.74 2.23 -9.21
CA PRO A 151 25.63 3.61 -8.76
C PRO A 151 25.79 4.62 -9.91
N PRO A 152 25.18 5.81 -9.83
CA PRO A 152 25.39 6.86 -10.81
C PRO A 152 26.86 7.33 -10.81
N TYR A 153 27.38 7.65 -11.99
CA TYR A 153 28.73 8.20 -12.15
C TYR A 153 28.68 9.71 -12.41
N LEU A 154 29.74 10.42 -12.03
CA LEU A 154 29.75 11.89 -12.02
C LEU A 154 29.54 12.54 -13.40
N ALA A 155 29.95 11.87 -14.47
CA ALA A 155 29.82 12.38 -15.85
C ALA A 155 28.55 11.91 -16.57
N MET A 156 27.64 11.22 -15.87
CA MET A 156 26.43 10.60 -16.42
C MET A 156 25.58 11.60 -17.17
N ARG A 157 25.25 11.28 -18.42
CA ARG A 157 24.41 12.12 -19.28
C ARG A 157 23.52 11.27 -20.18
N GLU A 158 22.51 11.91 -20.74
CA GLU A 158 21.66 11.31 -21.75
C GLU A 158 22.50 10.86 -22.97
N GLY A 159 22.21 9.68 -23.50
CA GLY A 159 22.89 9.10 -24.66
C GLY A 159 24.10 8.23 -24.33
N ASP A 160 24.67 8.32 -23.12
CA ASP A 160 25.71 7.37 -22.71
C ASP A 160 25.16 5.95 -22.76
N ARG A 161 25.98 4.98 -23.17
CA ARG A 161 25.64 3.56 -23.12
C ARG A 161 26.39 2.91 -21.97
N VAL A 162 25.65 2.34 -21.04
CA VAL A 162 26.21 1.55 -19.95
C VAL A 162 25.93 0.08 -20.21
N THR A 163 26.98 -0.75 -20.13
CA THR A 163 26.89 -2.19 -20.30
C THR A 163 27.38 -2.89 -19.03
N LEU A 164 26.47 -3.57 -18.33
CA LEU A 164 26.77 -4.49 -17.24
C LEU A 164 27.21 -5.84 -17.82
N THR A 165 28.30 -6.38 -17.28
CA THR A 165 28.85 -7.69 -17.60
C THR A 165 28.89 -8.55 -16.34
N LEU A 166 28.38 -9.77 -16.43
CA LEU A 166 28.55 -10.81 -15.40
C LEU A 166 29.27 -12.01 -16.02
N ASP A 167 30.52 -12.24 -15.63
CA ASP A 167 31.23 -13.46 -16.02
C ASP A 167 30.94 -14.57 -15.00
N LEU A 168 30.29 -15.65 -15.43
CA LEU A 168 29.81 -16.71 -14.55
C LEU A 168 30.82 -17.87 -14.46
N TYR A 169 31.02 -18.42 -13.26
CA TYR A 169 31.95 -19.52 -12.97
C TYR A 169 31.30 -20.58 -12.08
N PHE A 170 31.50 -21.87 -12.40
CA PHE A 170 31.11 -22.97 -11.50
C PHE A 170 32.04 -23.11 -10.29
N ALA A 171 33.31 -22.81 -10.50
CA ALA A 171 34.39 -22.86 -9.51
C ALA A 171 35.59 -22.03 -10.02
N GLU A 172 36.61 -21.85 -9.17
CA GLU A 172 37.86 -21.19 -9.59
C GLU A 172 38.47 -21.89 -10.81
N GLY A 173 38.65 -21.14 -11.90
CA GLY A 173 39.18 -21.66 -13.16
C GLY A 173 38.16 -22.36 -14.07
N GLU A 174 36.91 -22.55 -13.63
CA GLU A 174 35.83 -23.18 -14.40
C GLU A 174 34.82 -22.13 -14.90
N TYR A 175 35.21 -21.41 -15.96
CA TYR A 175 34.38 -20.42 -16.63
C TYR A 175 33.20 -21.06 -17.38
N LEU A 176 32.01 -20.47 -17.25
CA LEU A 176 30.79 -20.90 -17.91
C LEU A 176 30.50 -20.05 -19.17
N TYR A 177 29.91 -18.86 -19.00
CA TYR A 177 29.66 -17.88 -20.06
C TYR A 177 29.39 -16.49 -19.44
N PRO A 178 29.45 -15.41 -20.23
CA PRO A 178 29.17 -14.07 -19.76
C PRO A 178 27.71 -13.68 -20.03
N LEU A 179 27.13 -12.86 -19.17
CA LEU A 179 25.87 -12.15 -19.42
C LEU A 179 26.15 -10.68 -19.68
N PHE A 180 25.48 -10.10 -20.68
CA PHE A 180 25.62 -8.69 -21.04
C PHE A 180 24.27 -7.99 -21.04
N PHE A 181 24.17 -6.90 -20.28
CA PHE A 181 22.99 -6.04 -20.24
C PHE A 181 23.40 -4.63 -20.60
N SER A 182 22.86 -4.08 -21.69
CA SER A 182 23.22 -2.75 -22.17
C SER A 182 22.01 -1.81 -22.15
N ARG A 183 22.24 -0.56 -21.75
CA ARG A 183 21.22 0.49 -21.75
C ARG A 183 21.81 1.81 -22.26
N VAL A 184 21.08 2.47 -23.16
CA VAL A 184 21.36 3.86 -23.53
C VAL A 184 20.56 4.76 -22.60
N LEU A 185 21.23 5.69 -21.92
CA LEU A 185 20.64 6.49 -20.86
C LEU A 185 19.68 7.55 -21.41
N THR A 186 18.55 7.69 -20.74
CA THR A 186 17.59 8.79 -20.97
C THR A 186 17.84 9.93 -19.99
N LEU A 187 17.31 11.13 -20.27
CA LEU A 187 17.40 12.26 -19.35
C LEU A 187 16.87 11.96 -17.93
N LYS A 188 15.87 11.07 -17.79
CA LYS A 188 15.29 10.69 -16.48
C LYS A 188 16.21 9.80 -15.64
N GLU A 189 17.16 9.13 -16.26
CA GLU A 189 18.12 8.23 -15.59
C GLU A 189 19.40 8.94 -15.18
N VAL A 190 19.64 10.16 -15.69
CA VAL A 190 20.81 10.95 -15.32
C VAL A 190 20.80 11.24 -13.83
N GLY A 191 21.88 10.84 -13.14
CA GLY A 191 22.02 10.98 -11.69
C GLY A 191 21.23 9.94 -10.88
N GLN A 192 20.60 8.96 -11.52
CA GLN A 192 19.88 7.87 -10.85
C GLN A 192 20.70 6.56 -10.91
N PRO A 193 20.57 5.67 -9.92
CA PRO A 193 21.10 4.31 -10.04
C PRO A 193 20.47 3.56 -11.21
N LEU A 194 21.29 2.82 -11.96
CA LEU A 194 20.77 1.90 -12.97
C LEU A 194 20.45 0.57 -12.30
N GLN A 195 19.26 0.06 -12.60
CA GLN A 195 18.71 -1.16 -12.07
C GLN A 195 18.68 -2.22 -13.17
N TRP A 196 19.26 -3.39 -12.87
CA TRP A 196 19.40 -4.52 -13.78
C TRP A 196 18.74 -5.75 -13.14
N PRO A 197 17.45 -5.98 -13.40
CA PRO A 197 16.77 -7.20 -12.96
C PRO A 197 17.27 -8.39 -13.80
N ILE A 198 17.64 -9.48 -13.13
CA ILE A 198 18.21 -10.68 -13.73
C ILE A 198 17.41 -11.89 -13.25
N GLU A 199 17.14 -12.82 -14.15
CA GLU A 199 16.42 -14.04 -13.81
C GLU A 199 17.22 -14.89 -12.81
N PRO A 200 16.60 -15.40 -11.73
CA PRO A 200 17.31 -16.19 -10.71
C PRO A 200 17.95 -17.47 -11.27
N SER A 201 17.38 -18.02 -12.35
CA SER A 201 17.85 -19.22 -13.06
C SER A 201 19.31 -19.12 -13.52
N GLU A 202 19.78 -17.93 -13.86
CA GLU A 202 21.17 -17.66 -14.26
C GLU A 202 22.17 -17.94 -13.13
N PHE A 203 21.77 -17.65 -11.89
CA PHE A 203 22.60 -17.88 -10.69
C PHE A 203 22.44 -19.30 -10.15
N VAL A 204 21.26 -19.92 -10.29
CA VAL A 204 21.02 -21.33 -9.90
C VAL A 204 21.99 -22.25 -10.65
N ALA A 205 22.28 -21.96 -11.92
CA ALA A 205 23.21 -22.73 -12.73
C ALA A 205 24.63 -22.78 -12.13
N ILE A 206 25.06 -21.74 -11.40
CA ILE A 206 26.39 -21.63 -10.80
C ILE A 206 26.36 -21.75 -9.26
N GLY A 207 25.44 -22.53 -8.70
CA GLY A 207 25.40 -22.78 -7.25
C GLY A 207 26.73 -23.30 -6.69
N ASN A 208 27.21 -22.69 -5.60
CA ASN A 208 28.55 -22.84 -5.02
C ASN A 208 29.72 -22.26 -5.84
N GLY A 209 29.43 -21.67 -7.00
CA GLY A 209 30.37 -20.92 -7.82
C GLY A 209 30.34 -19.42 -7.50
N PHE A 210 30.67 -18.59 -8.50
CA PHE A 210 30.66 -17.13 -8.35
C PHE A 210 30.45 -16.42 -9.69
N ALA A 211 30.00 -15.17 -9.61
CA ALA A 211 29.92 -14.24 -10.73
C ALA A 211 30.91 -13.09 -10.53
N LEU A 212 31.61 -12.70 -11.59
CA LEU A 212 32.42 -11.47 -11.62
C LEU A 212 31.62 -10.37 -12.29
N MET A 213 31.27 -9.35 -11.53
CA MET A 213 30.39 -8.26 -11.94
C MET A 213 31.22 -7.01 -12.28
N SER A 214 30.98 -6.42 -13.45
CA SER A 214 31.58 -5.13 -13.82
C SER A 214 30.67 -4.38 -14.79
N TYR A 215 30.88 -3.09 -15.00
CA TYR A 215 30.23 -2.37 -16.09
C TYR A 215 31.18 -1.45 -16.83
N CYS A 216 30.83 -1.15 -18.07
CA CYS A 216 31.55 -0.23 -18.94
C CYS A 216 30.63 0.90 -19.40
N ILE A 217 31.17 2.10 -19.47
CA ILE A 217 30.50 3.30 -19.98
C ILE A 217 31.12 3.63 -21.34
N GLU A 218 30.28 3.68 -22.37
CA GLU A 218 30.57 4.29 -23.66
C GLU A 218 29.89 5.66 -23.70
N TYR A 219 30.68 6.73 -23.75
CA TYR A 219 30.14 8.09 -23.67
C TYR A 219 29.53 8.52 -25.00
N ALA A 220 28.40 9.25 -24.97
CA ALA A 220 27.70 9.69 -26.17
C ALA A 220 28.58 10.50 -27.15
N ASP A 221 29.41 11.40 -26.59
CA ASP A 221 30.19 12.38 -27.34
C ASP A 221 31.70 12.08 -27.37
N SER A 222 32.13 10.90 -26.90
CA SER A 222 33.54 10.53 -26.82
C SER A 222 33.78 9.10 -27.29
N THR A 223 34.92 8.86 -27.92
CA THR A 223 35.36 7.51 -28.29
C THR A 223 36.06 6.78 -27.14
N SER A 224 36.30 7.46 -26.02
CA SER A 224 36.83 6.83 -24.81
C SER A 224 35.74 6.04 -24.10
N THR A 225 36.14 4.98 -23.41
CA THR A 225 35.28 4.24 -22.51
C THR A 225 35.86 4.23 -21.09
N THR A 226 35.05 3.95 -20.09
CA THR A 226 35.51 3.79 -18.71
C THR A 226 34.85 2.57 -18.10
N ALA A 227 35.67 1.66 -17.58
CA ALA A 227 35.21 0.44 -16.93
C ALA A 227 35.25 0.60 -15.41
N SER A 228 34.28 0.01 -14.73
CA SER A 228 34.33 -0.19 -13.29
C SER A 228 35.40 -1.22 -12.96
N VAL A 229 35.80 -1.26 -11.69
CA VAL A 229 36.52 -2.44 -11.19
C VAL A 229 35.56 -3.63 -11.09
N THR A 230 36.13 -4.82 -11.14
CA THR A 230 35.38 -6.09 -11.03
C THR A 230 35.07 -6.40 -9.56
N GLN A 231 33.81 -6.76 -9.30
CA GLN A 231 33.31 -7.18 -8.00
C GLN A 231 32.90 -8.65 -8.05
N SER A 232 33.46 -9.48 -7.17
CA SER A 232 33.05 -10.89 -7.07
C SER A 232 31.76 -11.02 -6.24
N LEU A 233 30.88 -11.92 -6.66
CA LEU A 233 29.67 -12.36 -5.96
C LEU A 233 29.66 -13.89 -5.89
N ALA A 234 29.85 -14.46 -4.71
CA ALA A 234 29.80 -15.92 -4.51
C ALA A 234 28.36 -16.41 -4.33
N ILE A 235 28.02 -17.56 -4.90
CA ILE A 235 26.67 -18.14 -4.82
C ILE A 235 26.64 -19.17 -3.70
N VAL A 236 26.74 -18.67 -2.47
CA VAL A 236 26.80 -19.42 -1.21
C VAL A 236 26.08 -18.63 -0.12
N ALA A 237 25.62 -19.31 0.94
CA ALA A 237 24.99 -18.63 2.07
C ALA A 237 25.98 -17.69 2.79
N PRO A 238 25.59 -16.45 3.10
CA PRO A 238 26.41 -15.53 3.89
C PRO A 238 26.52 -15.97 5.35
N SER A 239 27.69 -15.78 5.96
CA SER A 239 27.94 -16.07 7.38
C SER A 239 28.18 -14.83 8.23
N ALA A 240 28.38 -13.67 7.59
CA ALA A 240 28.53 -12.39 8.27
C ALA A 240 27.19 -11.90 8.84
N ALA A 241 27.27 -11.10 9.90
CA ALA A 241 26.10 -10.48 10.49
C ALA A 241 25.65 -9.27 9.66
N LEU A 242 24.34 -9.15 9.44
CA LEU A 242 23.73 -7.98 8.82
C LEU A 242 23.97 -6.72 9.66
N LEU A 243 24.02 -5.57 8.98
CA LEU A 243 24.08 -4.26 9.63
C LEU A 243 22.77 -3.94 10.35
N PRO A 244 22.77 -3.05 11.36
CA PRO A 244 21.54 -2.54 11.94
C PRO A 244 20.60 -1.94 10.89
N ALA A 245 19.30 -2.11 11.07
CA ALA A 245 18.30 -1.51 10.20
C ALA A 245 18.35 0.02 10.28
N LEU A 246 18.02 0.70 9.17
CA LEU A 246 17.90 2.16 9.17
C LEU A 246 16.76 2.63 10.09
N THR A 247 16.85 3.88 10.52
CA THR A 247 15.79 4.52 11.33
C THR A 247 15.07 5.58 10.52
N ILE A 248 13.83 5.87 10.90
CA ILE A 248 13.06 6.97 10.34
C ILE A 248 13.08 8.08 11.37
N LYS A 249 13.52 9.27 10.97
CA LYS A 249 13.58 10.44 11.85
C LYS A 249 12.18 10.74 12.42
N ASP A 250 12.13 11.07 13.70
CA ASP A 250 10.90 11.46 14.41
C ASP A 250 9.79 10.37 14.41
N PHE A 251 10.18 9.09 14.25
CA PHE A 251 9.26 7.96 14.25
C PHE A 251 9.74 6.82 15.16
N SER A 252 8.94 6.48 16.17
CA SER A 252 9.28 5.47 17.18
C SER A 252 8.57 4.11 17.00
N GLY A 253 7.77 3.93 15.95
CA GLY A 253 7.05 2.68 15.65
C GLY A 253 5.54 2.86 15.50
N GLY A 254 4.83 1.79 15.14
CA GLY A 254 3.40 1.81 14.79
C GLY A 254 3.16 1.97 13.28
N SER A 255 1.98 2.45 12.90
CA SER A 255 1.69 2.88 11.53
C SER A 255 2.19 4.30 11.30
N LEU A 256 2.83 4.54 10.16
CA LEU A 256 3.28 5.87 9.75
C LEU A 256 2.18 6.55 8.94
N ASP A 257 1.72 7.71 9.41
CA ASP A 257 0.75 8.54 8.71
C ASP A 257 1.44 9.45 7.68
N PRO A 258 1.22 9.26 6.36
CA PRO A 258 1.79 10.13 5.35
C PRO A 258 1.42 11.62 5.48
N GLU A 259 0.29 11.96 6.12
CA GLU A 259 -0.13 13.36 6.32
C GLU A 259 0.71 14.09 7.37
N ALA A 260 1.25 13.35 8.34
CA ALA A 260 2.13 13.91 9.36
C ALA A 260 3.51 14.35 8.80
N PHE A 261 3.83 13.95 7.56
CA PHE A 261 5.13 14.21 6.92
C PHE A 261 4.95 14.94 5.56
N PRO A 262 4.59 16.24 5.56
CA PRO A 262 4.33 17.02 4.34
C PRO A 262 5.53 17.09 3.38
N ASP A 263 6.75 17.11 3.94
CA ASP A 263 7.98 17.15 3.14
C ASP A 263 8.52 15.74 2.81
N GLY A 264 7.78 14.68 3.19
CA GLY A 264 8.24 13.30 3.15
C GLY A 264 8.99 12.90 4.44
N ILE A 265 9.53 11.69 4.45
CA ILE A 265 10.27 11.15 5.60
C ILE A 265 11.78 11.20 5.36
N THR A 266 12.52 11.42 6.44
CA THR A 266 13.99 11.31 6.44
C THR A 266 14.40 9.94 6.98
N LEU A 267 15.12 9.19 6.16
CA LEU A 267 15.74 7.93 6.54
C LEU A 267 17.16 8.21 7.05
N LEU A 268 17.53 7.64 8.18
CA LEU A 268 18.83 7.84 8.83
C LEU A 268 19.58 6.51 8.90
N ILE A 269 20.84 6.54 8.47
CA ILE A 269 21.74 5.40 8.45
C ILE A 269 22.96 5.73 9.31
N ASP A 270 23.27 4.85 10.26
CA ASP A 270 24.51 4.94 11.02
C ASP A 270 25.69 4.48 10.11
N PRO A 271 26.79 5.25 10.00
CA PRO A 271 27.88 4.97 9.07
C PRO A 271 28.80 3.82 9.54
N PHE A 272 28.24 2.71 10.02
CA PHE A 272 29.00 1.59 10.56
C PHE A 272 29.73 0.82 9.44
N GLY A 273 31.07 0.89 9.44
CA GLY A 273 31.94 0.22 8.45
C GLY A 273 32.02 0.91 7.09
N ILE A 274 31.26 1.99 6.90
CA ILE A 274 31.24 2.82 5.70
C ILE A 274 32.50 3.70 5.68
N GLN A 275 33.14 3.79 4.52
CA GLN A 275 34.34 4.60 4.27
C GLN A 275 34.08 5.66 3.19
N ILE A 276 35.01 6.60 3.06
CA ILE A 276 34.99 7.58 1.97
C ILE A 276 35.00 6.81 0.65
N ASP A 277 34.19 7.27 -0.31
CA ASP A 277 33.96 6.67 -1.62
C ASP A 277 33.14 5.38 -1.66
N ASP A 278 32.65 4.87 -0.52
CA ASP A 278 31.66 3.80 -0.55
C ASP A 278 30.34 4.31 -1.16
N ASP A 279 29.76 3.53 -2.05
CA ASP A 279 28.42 3.81 -2.56
C ASP A 279 27.38 3.13 -1.64
N VAL A 280 26.53 3.95 -1.03
CA VAL A 280 25.40 3.50 -0.21
C VAL A 280 24.13 3.50 -1.06
N VAL A 281 23.43 2.37 -1.10
CA VAL A 281 22.19 2.18 -1.83
C VAL A 281 21.06 1.92 -0.85
N VAL A 282 19.96 2.67 -0.96
CA VAL A 282 18.72 2.46 -0.20
C VAL A 282 17.65 1.92 -1.11
N TYR A 283 17.02 0.83 -0.67
CA TYR A 283 15.89 0.18 -1.31
C TYR A 283 14.64 0.44 -0.47
N VAL A 284 13.60 0.94 -1.13
CA VAL A 284 12.27 1.11 -0.57
C VAL A 284 11.31 0.25 -1.38
N SER A 285 10.77 -0.78 -0.75
CA SER A 285 9.93 -1.79 -1.41
C SER A 285 8.52 -1.78 -0.84
N SER A 286 7.53 -1.83 -1.73
CA SER A 286 6.11 -2.09 -1.46
C SER A 286 5.50 -2.76 -2.70
N GLY A 287 4.28 -2.38 -3.13
CA GLY A 287 3.76 -2.75 -4.45
C GLY A 287 4.55 -2.14 -5.63
N ASN A 288 5.49 -1.23 -5.35
CA ASN A 288 6.50 -0.72 -6.27
C ASN A 288 7.86 -0.63 -5.55
N ARG A 289 8.94 -0.36 -6.31
CA ARG A 289 10.29 -0.21 -5.76
C ARG A 289 10.87 1.16 -6.09
N LEU A 290 11.54 1.78 -5.11
CA LEU A 290 12.38 2.95 -5.28
C LEU A 290 13.80 2.62 -4.82
N VAL A 291 14.80 3.06 -5.59
CA VAL A 291 16.22 2.89 -5.28
C VAL A 291 16.88 4.26 -5.29
N GLN A 292 17.59 4.59 -4.22
CA GLN A 292 18.35 5.83 -4.07
C GLN A 292 19.80 5.50 -3.75
N THR A 293 20.73 6.37 -4.16
CA THR A 293 22.15 6.20 -3.87
C THR A 293 22.78 7.45 -3.29
N LEU A 294 23.78 7.27 -2.45
CA LEU A 294 24.64 8.32 -1.94
C LEU A 294 26.07 7.78 -1.92
N ARG A 295 27.01 8.52 -2.50
CA ARG A 295 28.43 8.20 -2.36
C ARG A 295 28.97 8.90 -1.11
N ALA A 296 29.48 8.14 -0.16
CA ALA A 296 29.91 8.66 1.13
C ALA A 296 31.14 9.55 0.97
N ASP A 297 31.08 10.77 1.50
CA ASP A 297 32.21 11.68 1.57
C ASP A 297 32.67 11.92 3.01
N LEU A 298 33.75 12.69 3.16
CA LEU A 298 34.30 13.03 4.47
C LEU A 298 33.27 13.74 5.36
N SER A 299 32.40 14.58 4.79
CA SER A 299 31.41 15.33 5.54
C SER A 299 30.33 14.43 6.14
N ASN A 300 29.86 13.43 5.38
CA ASN A 300 28.87 12.45 5.87
C ASN A 300 29.42 11.65 7.06
N LEU A 301 30.68 11.21 6.96
CA LEU A 301 31.32 10.37 7.96
C LEU A 301 31.69 11.15 9.22
N ASP A 302 32.30 12.33 9.08
CA ASP A 302 32.70 13.16 10.22
C ASP A 302 31.49 13.69 11.00
N SER A 303 30.41 14.03 10.31
CA SER A 303 29.18 14.48 10.96
C SER A 303 28.33 13.33 11.50
N GLY A 304 28.57 12.09 11.05
CA GLY A 304 27.69 10.95 11.30
C GLY A 304 26.30 11.08 10.65
N VAL A 305 26.15 11.94 9.64
CA VAL A 305 24.86 12.22 9.00
C VAL A 305 24.85 11.61 7.61
N LEU A 306 24.32 10.39 7.54
CA LEU A 306 24.03 9.70 6.29
C LEU A 306 22.52 9.54 6.17
N GLN A 307 21.91 10.36 5.31
CA GLN A 307 20.46 10.51 5.25
C GLN A 307 19.91 10.47 3.82
N PHE A 308 18.71 9.93 3.70
CA PHE A 308 17.94 9.87 2.46
C PHE A 308 16.56 10.46 2.69
N SER A 309 15.95 10.99 1.63
CA SER A 309 14.61 11.57 1.68
C SER A 309 13.65 10.77 0.80
N LEU A 310 12.57 10.29 1.40
CA LEU A 310 11.47 9.64 0.69
C LEU A 310 10.29 10.61 0.60
N ALA A 311 9.97 11.02 -0.63
CA ALA A 311 8.97 12.05 -0.88
C ALA A 311 7.55 11.64 -0.46
N GLN A 312 6.77 12.61 0.02
CA GLN A 312 5.39 12.40 0.48
C GLN A 312 4.50 11.76 -0.61
N ALA A 313 4.68 12.15 -1.88
CA ALA A 313 3.90 11.59 -2.98
C ALA A 313 4.05 10.06 -3.09
N TRP A 314 5.24 9.53 -2.81
CA TRP A 314 5.49 8.09 -2.80
C TRP A 314 4.80 7.41 -1.61
N LEU A 315 4.81 8.07 -0.43
CA LEU A 315 4.12 7.58 0.77
C LEU A 315 2.60 7.50 0.53
N TYR A 316 2.00 8.51 -0.09
CA TYR A 316 0.57 8.48 -0.44
C TYR A 316 0.22 7.39 -1.45
N ALA A 317 1.05 7.22 -2.48
CA ALA A 317 0.84 6.18 -3.49
C ALA A 317 0.88 4.75 -2.90
N ASN A 318 1.47 4.59 -1.72
CA ASN A 318 1.56 3.33 -0.98
C ASN A 318 0.77 3.34 0.34
N ASN A 319 -0.17 4.28 0.53
CA ASN A 319 -1.04 4.28 1.70
C ASN A 319 -1.84 2.95 1.82
N GLY A 320 -1.99 2.47 3.04
CA GLY A 320 -2.63 1.20 3.37
C GLY A 320 -1.68 0.00 3.30
N LYS A 321 -0.49 0.13 2.72
CA LYS A 321 0.46 -0.98 2.50
C LYS A 321 1.59 -1.00 3.52
N GLU A 322 2.17 -2.18 3.72
CA GLU A 322 3.48 -2.31 4.36
C GLU A 322 4.58 -1.88 3.37
N ILE A 323 5.57 -1.17 3.88
CA ILE A 323 6.79 -0.81 3.18
C ILE A 323 7.98 -1.46 3.90
N GLU A 324 8.96 -1.89 3.12
CA GLU A 324 10.23 -2.43 3.60
C GLU A 324 11.38 -1.54 3.16
N LEU A 325 12.26 -1.21 4.10
CA LEU A 325 13.40 -0.34 3.92
C LEU A 325 14.68 -1.11 4.24
N VAL A 326 15.59 -1.18 3.28
CA VAL A 326 16.89 -1.85 3.39
C VAL A 326 17.97 -0.93 2.82
N TYR A 327 19.16 -0.93 3.40
CA TYR A 327 20.32 -0.29 2.78
C TYR A 327 21.49 -1.25 2.63
N GLN A 328 22.34 -0.94 1.65
CA GLN A 328 23.60 -1.62 1.41
C GLN A 328 24.71 -0.58 1.22
N TYR A 329 25.95 -0.96 1.49
CA TYR A 329 27.10 -0.23 0.98
C TYR A 329 28.07 -1.21 0.32
N ALA A 330 28.82 -0.73 -0.66
CA ALA A 330 29.86 -1.51 -1.29
C ALA A 330 31.07 -0.68 -1.72
N ARG A 331 32.20 -1.36 -1.75
CA ARG A 331 33.48 -0.96 -2.33
C ARG A 331 34.18 -2.19 -2.89
N PRO A 332 35.26 -2.04 -3.66
CA PRO A 332 35.93 -3.19 -4.26
C PRO A 332 36.33 -4.23 -3.21
N GLY A 333 35.79 -5.45 -3.35
CA GLY A 333 36.07 -6.56 -2.45
C GLY A 333 35.31 -6.53 -1.10
N HIS A 334 34.36 -5.61 -0.91
CA HIS A 334 33.55 -5.55 0.32
C HIS A 334 32.13 -5.05 0.05
N ALA A 335 31.12 -5.73 0.60
CA ALA A 335 29.74 -5.26 0.60
C ALA A 335 29.02 -5.70 1.86
N ALA A 336 28.05 -4.92 2.33
CA ALA A 336 27.24 -5.29 3.48
C ALA A 336 25.81 -4.78 3.32
N SER A 337 24.88 -5.46 3.98
CA SER A 337 23.43 -5.26 3.87
C SER A 337 22.86 -5.11 5.26
N SER A 338 21.83 -4.28 5.39
CA SER A 338 21.14 -4.07 6.66
C SER A 338 20.06 -5.11 6.92
N LEU A 339 19.67 -5.23 8.18
CA LEU A 339 18.37 -5.77 8.55
C LEU A 339 17.24 -4.92 7.91
N PRO A 340 16.11 -5.52 7.51
CA PRO A 340 14.97 -4.78 6.98
C PRO A 340 14.25 -4.00 8.08
N ARG A 341 13.82 -2.78 7.75
CA ARG A 341 12.88 -1.99 8.56
C ARG A 341 11.52 -1.98 7.88
N LYS A 342 10.54 -2.64 8.50
CA LYS A 342 9.15 -2.69 8.01
C LYS A 342 8.26 -1.68 8.73
N VAL A 343 7.41 -0.99 7.97
CA VAL A 343 6.47 0.02 8.47
C VAL A 343 5.17 -0.04 7.68
N ILE A 344 4.02 0.01 8.37
CA ILE A 344 2.71 0.14 7.70
C ILE A 344 2.45 1.62 7.44
N LEU A 345 2.23 2.00 6.18
CA LEU A 345 1.76 3.35 5.84
C LEU A 345 0.25 3.39 5.99
N ARG A 346 -0.28 4.24 6.88
CA ARG A 346 -1.72 4.35 7.07
C ARG A 346 -2.11 5.69 7.64
N ARG A 347 -2.98 6.40 6.91
CA ARG A 347 -3.68 7.58 7.43
C ARG A 347 -4.63 7.19 8.57
N PRO A 348 -4.86 8.07 9.56
CA PRO A 348 -5.93 7.91 10.54
C PRO A 348 -7.29 7.73 9.86
N LEU A 349 -8.17 6.95 10.49
CA LEU A 349 -9.56 6.83 10.03
C LEU A 349 -10.27 8.19 10.13
N ASP A 350 -10.92 8.59 9.03
CA ASP A 350 -11.90 9.69 9.02
C ASP A 350 -13.24 9.11 8.59
N LEU A 351 -14.16 9.01 9.54
CA LEU A 351 -15.42 8.27 9.41
C LEU A 351 -16.63 9.22 9.53
N PRO A 352 -16.96 9.97 8.47
CA PRO A 352 -18.15 10.82 8.43
C PRO A 352 -19.45 10.01 8.52
N GLU A 353 -20.57 10.69 8.72
CA GLU A 353 -21.89 10.08 8.75
C GLU A 353 -22.26 9.41 7.41
N PRO A 354 -22.99 8.29 7.42
CA PRO A 354 -23.45 7.66 6.19
C PRO A 354 -24.45 8.56 5.44
N VAL A 355 -24.45 8.46 4.11
CA VAL A 355 -25.43 9.12 3.25
C VAL A 355 -26.58 8.16 2.99
N ILE A 356 -27.78 8.50 3.44
CA ILE A 356 -29.00 7.73 3.16
C ILE A 356 -29.68 8.36 1.96
N GLU A 357 -29.88 7.60 0.89
CA GLU A 357 -30.57 8.07 -0.31
C GLU A 357 -32.00 8.51 0.04
N ASP A 358 -32.44 9.61 -0.55
CA ASP A 358 -33.75 10.26 -0.32
C ASP A 358 -34.03 10.79 1.11
N ALA A 359 -33.12 10.61 2.08
CA ALA A 359 -33.27 11.18 3.41
C ALA A 359 -33.00 12.70 3.41
N THR A 360 -33.79 13.45 4.18
CA THR A 360 -33.60 14.89 4.37
C THR A 360 -32.84 15.15 5.67
N ILE A 361 -31.72 15.85 5.59
CA ILE A 361 -30.98 16.33 6.77
C ILE A 361 -31.66 17.59 7.30
N GLU A 362 -31.98 17.59 8.59
CA GLU A 362 -32.59 18.73 9.28
C GLU A 362 -31.50 19.66 9.85
N ASN A 363 -30.57 19.11 10.62
CA ASN A 363 -29.49 19.87 11.25
C ASN A 363 -28.33 18.94 11.68
N PRO A 364 -27.10 19.49 11.82
CA PRO A 364 -26.01 18.75 12.47
C PRO A 364 -26.31 18.53 13.96
N VAL A 365 -25.73 17.47 14.52
CA VAL A 365 -25.76 17.14 15.95
C VAL A 365 -24.37 16.73 16.42
N GLU A 366 -24.14 16.68 17.72
CA GLU A 366 -22.90 16.13 18.26
C GLU A 366 -22.76 14.67 17.82
N GLY A 367 -21.63 14.34 17.17
CA GLY A 367 -21.38 13.01 16.66
C GLY A 367 -22.07 12.64 15.35
N GLY A 368 -22.69 13.59 14.62
CA GLY A 368 -23.19 13.36 13.25
C GLY A 368 -24.29 14.30 12.80
N VAL A 369 -25.35 13.75 12.21
CA VAL A 369 -26.48 14.54 11.65
C VAL A 369 -27.82 13.97 12.07
N LYS A 370 -28.83 14.83 12.05
CA LYS A 370 -30.23 14.48 12.32
C LYS A 370 -31.05 14.71 11.07
N GLY A 371 -31.92 13.76 10.73
CA GLY A 371 -32.77 13.85 9.56
C GLY A 371 -34.01 12.96 9.62
N TYR A 372 -34.75 12.93 8.52
CA TYR A 372 -35.93 12.10 8.36
C TYR A 372 -36.07 11.53 6.95
N ILE A 373 -36.83 10.44 6.84
CA ILE A 373 -37.31 9.87 5.58
C ILE A 373 -38.74 9.36 5.77
N PHE A 374 -39.57 9.38 4.73
CA PHE A 374 -40.91 8.81 4.81
C PHE A 374 -40.90 7.32 4.52
N ALA A 375 -41.66 6.55 5.29
CA ALA A 375 -41.81 5.11 5.11
C ALA A 375 -42.34 4.73 3.71
N SER A 376 -43.04 5.63 3.01
CA SER A 376 -43.48 5.42 1.61
C SER A 376 -42.32 5.42 0.62
N GLN A 377 -41.19 6.02 0.96
CA GLN A 377 -39.97 6.00 0.13
C GLN A 377 -39.13 4.75 0.36
N LEU A 378 -39.40 4.01 1.44
CA LEU A 378 -38.64 2.84 1.87
C LEU A 378 -39.31 1.50 1.53
N GLU A 379 -40.34 1.49 0.69
CA GLU A 379 -41.09 0.27 0.35
C GLU A 379 -40.22 -0.81 -0.30
N ARG A 380 -39.09 -0.40 -0.91
CA ARG A 380 -38.08 -1.30 -1.50
C ARG A 380 -36.84 -1.47 -0.63
N GLY A 381 -36.82 -0.92 0.58
CA GLY A 381 -35.65 -0.84 1.45
C GLY A 381 -34.98 0.53 1.43
N ALA A 382 -33.87 0.66 2.14
CA ALA A 382 -33.05 1.86 2.16
C ALA A 382 -31.72 1.61 1.42
N THR A 383 -31.28 2.59 0.64
CA THR A 383 -29.97 2.59 0.00
C THR A 383 -29.08 3.57 0.74
N ILE A 384 -27.94 3.07 1.25
CA ILE A 384 -27.05 3.83 2.11
C ILE A 384 -25.64 3.75 1.56
N ARG A 385 -24.91 4.88 1.58
CA ARG A 385 -23.53 4.97 1.12
C ARG A 385 -22.59 5.50 2.19
N ILE A 386 -21.36 4.99 2.19
CA ILE A 386 -20.25 5.66 2.85
C ILE A 386 -19.84 6.87 1.99
N PRO A 387 -19.67 8.07 2.57
CA PRO A 387 -19.18 9.24 1.84
C PRO A 387 -17.85 8.99 1.12
N LYS A 388 -17.63 9.68 0.00
CA LYS A 388 -16.40 9.49 -0.81
C LYS A 388 -15.14 10.03 -0.12
N ASP A 389 -15.30 11.03 0.73
CA ASP A 389 -14.26 11.66 1.55
C ASP A 389 -13.88 10.84 2.79
N ALA A 390 -14.65 9.80 3.16
CA ALA A 390 -14.28 8.90 4.24
C ALA A 390 -12.94 8.19 3.95
N VAL A 391 -12.00 8.33 4.89
CA VAL A 391 -10.66 7.72 4.84
C VAL A 391 -10.73 6.36 5.50
N ILE A 392 -10.73 5.32 4.67
CA ILE A 392 -10.83 3.90 5.04
C ILE A 392 -9.78 3.14 4.23
N GLY A 393 -9.05 2.21 4.85
CA GLY A 393 -8.07 1.38 4.14
C GLY A 393 -8.74 0.33 3.26
N ASP A 394 -8.16 0.02 2.09
CA ASP A 394 -8.71 -0.97 1.14
C ASP A 394 -8.77 -2.39 1.70
N ASP A 395 -7.99 -2.69 2.74
CA ASP A 395 -7.98 -3.96 3.47
C ASP A 395 -9.02 -4.01 4.61
N SER A 396 -9.80 -2.95 4.79
CA SER A 396 -10.75 -2.87 5.91
C SER A 396 -12.04 -3.60 5.60
N THR A 397 -12.54 -4.33 6.59
CA THR A 397 -13.92 -4.83 6.59
C THR A 397 -14.85 -3.72 7.08
N VAL A 398 -16.01 -3.59 6.44
CA VAL A 398 -17.00 -2.56 6.79
C VAL A 398 -18.38 -3.16 6.89
N GLN A 399 -19.12 -2.80 7.94
CA GLN A 399 -20.51 -3.19 8.12
C GLN A 399 -21.37 -1.96 8.43
N MET A 400 -22.52 -1.86 7.77
CA MET A 400 -23.51 -0.80 8.00
C MET A 400 -24.54 -1.28 9.01
N TYR A 401 -24.77 -0.46 10.04
CA TYR A 401 -25.74 -0.71 11.09
C TYR A 401 -26.97 0.15 10.87
N TRP A 402 -28.11 -0.51 10.68
CA TRP A 402 -29.44 0.06 10.82
C TRP A 402 -29.96 -0.35 12.19
N ASP A 403 -29.68 0.46 13.21
CA ASP A 403 -29.90 0.12 14.62
C ASP A 403 -31.27 0.60 15.10
N GLY A 404 -32.30 -0.16 14.68
CA GLY A 404 -33.70 0.13 14.96
C GLY A 404 -34.29 -0.62 16.17
N TYR A 405 -35.60 -0.85 16.14
CA TYR A 405 -36.35 -1.41 17.27
C TYR A 405 -36.83 -2.84 17.04
N GLY A 406 -36.69 -3.68 18.07
CA GLY A 406 -37.16 -5.07 18.04
C GLY A 406 -36.32 -5.95 17.11
N SER A 407 -36.70 -7.22 16.98
CA SER A 407 -35.93 -8.16 16.15
C SER A 407 -36.04 -7.88 14.66
N THR A 408 -37.11 -7.21 14.24
CA THR A 408 -37.43 -6.90 12.84
C THR A 408 -37.08 -5.49 12.43
N GLY A 409 -36.71 -4.60 13.36
CA GLY A 409 -36.33 -3.21 13.04
C GLY A 409 -34.84 -2.99 12.93
N THR A 410 -34.02 -3.95 13.32
CA THR A 410 -32.54 -3.87 13.27
C THR A 410 -31.99 -4.69 12.12
N PHE A 411 -30.98 -4.16 11.43
CA PHE A 411 -30.29 -4.89 10.37
C PHE A 411 -28.82 -4.50 10.30
N ILE A 412 -27.94 -5.48 10.03
CA ILE A 412 -26.53 -5.24 9.73
C ILE A 412 -26.33 -5.64 8.28
N ALA A 413 -25.94 -4.68 7.45
CA ALA A 413 -25.68 -4.91 6.04
C ALA A 413 -24.18 -5.03 5.78
N ASP A 414 -23.83 -6.05 5.02
CA ASP A 414 -22.54 -6.16 4.34
C ASP A 414 -22.55 -5.28 3.07
N PRO A 415 -21.38 -4.86 2.57
CA PRO A 415 -21.30 -4.07 1.35
C PRO A 415 -21.85 -4.82 0.14
N SER A 416 -22.35 -4.08 -0.84
CA SER A 416 -22.84 -4.63 -2.10
C SER A 416 -21.69 -5.27 -2.88
N PRO A 417 -21.92 -6.38 -3.61
CA PRO A 417 -20.84 -7.11 -4.31
C PRO A 417 -20.04 -6.26 -5.29
N ASP A 418 -20.68 -5.31 -5.95
CA ASP A 418 -20.08 -4.47 -7.00
C ASP A 418 -19.66 -3.07 -6.49
N ASP A 419 -19.95 -2.73 -5.23
CA ASP A 419 -19.58 -1.43 -4.63
C ASP A 419 -19.41 -1.55 -3.11
N SER A 420 -18.15 -1.50 -2.66
CA SER A 420 -17.75 -1.62 -1.25
C SER A 420 -18.25 -0.50 -0.34
N ARG A 421 -18.79 0.58 -0.91
CA ARG A 421 -19.35 1.72 -0.17
C ARG A 421 -20.87 1.77 -0.24
N LEU A 422 -21.54 0.83 -0.90
CA LEU A 422 -23.00 0.77 -1.06
C LEU A 422 -23.60 -0.33 -0.19
N PHE A 423 -24.61 0.00 0.59
CA PHE A 423 -25.28 -0.90 1.51
C PHE A 423 -26.79 -0.86 1.27
N LEU A 424 -27.42 -2.03 1.29
CA LEU A 424 -28.85 -2.18 1.07
C LEU A 424 -29.51 -2.70 2.35
N ILE A 425 -30.41 -1.90 2.90
CA ILE A 425 -31.24 -2.30 4.03
C ILE A 425 -32.55 -2.87 3.47
N PRO A 426 -32.95 -4.09 3.83
CA PRO A 426 -34.15 -4.70 3.26
C PRO A 426 -35.43 -3.98 3.75
N PRO A 427 -36.51 -3.98 2.94
CA PRO A 427 -37.77 -3.36 3.33
C PRO A 427 -38.39 -4.00 4.58
N THR A 428 -38.00 -5.22 4.94
CA THR A 428 -38.43 -5.90 6.17
C THR A 428 -37.88 -5.24 7.45
N ALA A 429 -36.79 -4.47 7.36
CA ALA A 429 -36.18 -3.76 8.49
C ALA A 429 -36.83 -2.39 8.79
N VAL A 430 -37.73 -1.94 7.93
CA VAL A 430 -38.35 -0.60 8.01
C VAL A 430 -39.54 -0.52 8.99
N PRO A 431 -40.50 -1.46 9.01
CA PRO A 431 -41.81 -1.20 9.59
C PRO A 431 -41.79 -0.98 11.11
N ALA A 432 -40.93 -1.69 11.84
CA ALA A 432 -40.82 -1.56 13.29
C ALA A 432 -40.29 -0.18 13.74
N ASN A 433 -39.69 0.56 12.81
CA ASN A 433 -39.12 1.90 13.03
C ASN A 433 -40.07 3.04 12.67
N MET A 434 -41.23 2.76 12.05
CA MET A 434 -42.18 3.80 11.66
C MET A 434 -42.66 4.62 12.87
N GLY A 435 -42.59 5.94 12.74
CA GLY A 435 -42.90 6.90 13.79
C GLY A 435 -41.82 7.05 14.86
N LYS A 436 -40.63 6.48 14.65
CA LYS A 436 -39.52 6.47 15.62
C LYS A 436 -38.22 6.95 14.98
N ARG A 437 -37.22 7.16 15.84
CA ARG A 437 -35.84 7.50 15.47
C ARG A 437 -34.90 6.34 15.73
N LEU A 438 -34.02 6.06 14.77
CA LEU A 438 -32.99 5.03 14.86
C LEU A 438 -31.62 5.60 14.52
N ALA A 439 -30.57 4.90 14.94
CA ALA A 439 -29.20 5.25 14.60
C ALA A 439 -28.77 4.49 13.34
N VAL A 440 -28.20 5.21 12.38
CA VAL A 440 -27.58 4.62 11.19
C VAL A 440 -26.10 5.03 11.16
N TYR A 441 -25.21 4.06 11.16
CA TYR A 441 -23.76 4.28 11.20
C TYR A 441 -23.03 3.05 10.65
N TYR A 442 -21.74 3.17 10.35
CA TYR A 442 -20.93 2.03 9.92
C TYR A 442 -19.72 1.83 10.83
N LYS A 443 -19.25 0.57 10.91
CA LYS A 443 -18.03 0.21 11.62
C LYS A 443 -16.99 -0.28 10.64
N VAL A 444 -15.76 0.14 10.84
CA VAL A 444 -14.58 -0.22 10.06
C VAL A 444 -13.64 -1.00 10.95
N ASP A 445 -13.16 -2.15 10.48
CA ASP A 445 -12.19 -2.98 11.19
C ASP A 445 -11.11 -3.48 10.23
N SER A 446 -9.84 -3.35 10.64
CA SER A 446 -8.65 -3.80 9.94
C SER A 446 -7.60 -4.26 10.95
N ALA A 447 -6.52 -4.92 10.50
CA ALA A 447 -5.47 -5.42 11.38
C ALA A 447 -4.77 -4.33 12.23
N SER A 448 -4.83 -3.07 11.82
CA SER A 448 -4.10 -1.95 12.45
C SER A 448 -5.00 -0.84 13.02
N GLN A 449 -6.25 -0.73 12.55
CA GLN A 449 -7.18 0.32 12.96
C GLN A 449 -8.61 -0.20 12.96
N SER A 450 -9.39 0.21 13.96
CA SER A 450 -10.85 0.04 13.99
C SER A 450 -11.53 1.32 14.45
N GLY A 451 -12.77 1.51 14.02
CA GLY A 451 -13.51 2.74 14.32
C GLY A 451 -15.00 2.61 14.01
N THR A 452 -15.79 3.51 14.61
CA THR A 452 -17.22 3.67 14.32
C THR A 452 -17.42 5.06 13.73
N SER A 453 -18.24 5.15 12.69
CA SER A 453 -18.55 6.42 12.06
C SER A 453 -19.36 7.35 12.94
N LYS A 454 -19.44 8.60 12.53
CA LYS A 454 -20.52 9.49 12.96
C LYS A 454 -21.88 8.88 12.62
N VAL A 455 -22.90 9.26 13.39
CA VAL A 455 -24.25 8.69 13.33
C VAL A 455 -25.19 9.58 12.53
N PHE A 456 -26.03 8.97 11.69
CA PHE A 456 -27.23 9.60 11.17
C PHE A 456 -28.41 9.23 12.09
N ASP A 457 -28.88 10.18 12.90
CA ASP A 457 -30.12 10.07 13.69
C ASP A 457 -31.32 10.23 12.74
N LEU A 458 -31.86 9.09 12.28
CA LEU A 458 -32.89 9.02 11.25
C LEU A 458 -34.27 8.83 11.88
N GLU A 459 -35.20 9.75 11.59
CA GLU A 459 -36.64 9.55 11.84
C GLU A 459 -37.31 8.89 10.63
N VAL A 460 -37.90 7.71 10.83
CA VAL A 460 -38.74 7.07 9.81
C VAL A 460 -40.17 7.54 10.00
N ARG A 461 -40.58 8.57 9.26
CA ARG A 461 -41.94 9.10 9.34
C ARG A 461 -42.94 8.11 8.75
N GLY A 462 -43.99 7.81 9.51
CA GLY A 462 -45.00 6.83 9.09
C GLY A 462 -45.80 7.24 7.86
N LEU A 463 -46.58 6.30 7.30
CA LEU A 463 -47.36 6.50 6.07
C LEU A 463 -48.53 7.49 6.22
N GLY A 464 -49.05 7.70 7.44
CA GLY A 464 -50.09 8.68 7.77
C GLY A 464 -51.50 8.42 7.21
N SER A 465 -51.64 7.74 6.06
CA SER A 465 -52.91 7.40 5.40
C SER A 465 -52.73 6.21 4.43
N GLY A 466 -53.81 5.77 3.76
CA GLY A 466 -53.73 4.72 2.73
C GLY A 466 -53.91 3.28 3.24
N TRP A 467 -54.25 3.10 4.51
CA TRP A 467 -54.56 1.78 5.07
C TRP A 467 -55.89 1.22 4.54
N PRO A 468 -55.99 -0.09 4.26
CA PRO A 468 -57.23 -0.71 3.80
C PRO A 468 -58.31 -0.71 4.89
N SER A 469 -59.56 -0.58 4.48
CA SER A 469 -60.72 -0.78 5.34
C SER A 469 -61.16 -2.24 5.30
N ILE A 470 -61.48 -2.83 6.45
CA ILE A 470 -62.13 -4.14 6.49
C ILE A 470 -63.55 -4.05 5.90
N GLN A 471 -64.01 -5.08 5.19
CA GLN A 471 -65.32 -5.08 4.52
C GLN A 471 -66.13 -6.31 4.90
N ILE A 472 -67.46 -6.14 5.03
CA ILE A 472 -68.40 -7.26 5.20
C ILE A 472 -68.69 -7.84 3.82
N MET A 473 -68.21 -9.07 3.59
CA MET A 473 -68.25 -9.72 2.27
C MET A 473 -69.28 -10.83 2.18
N ARG A 474 -69.70 -11.39 3.32
CA ARG A 474 -70.55 -12.58 3.39
C ARG A 474 -71.61 -12.41 4.51
N PRO A 475 -72.85 -11.99 4.21
CA PRO A 475 -73.31 -11.46 2.92
C PRO A 475 -72.67 -10.10 2.61
N ARG A 476 -72.64 -9.71 1.33
CA ARG A 476 -71.97 -8.48 0.90
C ARG A 476 -72.79 -7.26 1.34
N ALA A 477 -72.25 -6.46 2.26
CA ALA A 477 -72.92 -5.26 2.80
C ALA A 477 -72.05 -4.01 2.58
N THR A 478 -72.12 -3.42 1.39
CA THR A 478 -71.29 -2.25 0.99
C THR A 478 -71.80 -0.92 1.52
N ASP A 479 -73.07 -0.83 1.92
CA ASP A 479 -73.71 0.35 2.49
C ASP A 479 -73.73 0.33 4.03
N GLY A 480 -73.06 -0.65 4.64
CA GLY A 480 -73.06 -0.86 6.08
C GLY A 480 -74.39 -1.38 6.63
N ARG A 481 -75.31 -1.86 5.80
CA ARG A 481 -76.59 -2.46 6.24
C ARG A 481 -76.51 -3.98 6.12
N LEU A 482 -76.55 -4.67 7.25
CA LEU A 482 -76.42 -6.12 7.33
C LEU A 482 -77.79 -6.75 7.63
N SER A 483 -78.35 -7.45 6.64
CA SER A 483 -79.58 -8.23 6.80
C SER A 483 -79.30 -9.54 7.53
N LEU A 484 -79.93 -9.75 8.69
CA LEU A 484 -79.70 -10.95 9.50
C LEU A 484 -80.23 -12.24 8.84
N ALA A 485 -81.28 -12.13 8.03
CA ALA A 485 -81.83 -13.21 7.21
C ALA A 485 -80.80 -13.78 6.21
N GLU A 486 -79.86 -12.97 5.75
CA GLU A 486 -78.83 -13.37 4.77
C GLU A 486 -77.52 -13.83 5.42
N VAL A 487 -77.38 -13.65 6.74
CA VAL A 487 -76.22 -14.11 7.50
C VAL A 487 -76.28 -15.62 7.68
N SER A 488 -75.16 -16.33 7.48
CA SER A 488 -75.11 -17.78 7.69
C SER A 488 -75.24 -18.14 9.18
N PRO A 489 -75.44 -19.42 9.52
CA PRO A 489 -75.41 -19.86 10.92
C PRO A 489 -74.08 -19.56 11.62
N GLU A 490 -72.94 -19.59 10.91
CA GLU A 490 -71.62 -19.28 11.49
C GLU A 490 -71.42 -17.78 11.77
N GLY A 491 -72.09 -16.90 11.01
CA GLY A 491 -72.01 -15.46 11.18
C GLY A 491 -71.66 -14.70 9.89
N ALA A 492 -71.36 -13.41 10.03
CA ALA A 492 -71.02 -12.56 8.89
C ALA A 492 -69.51 -12.58 8.63
N GLY A 493 -69.08 -12.90 7.42
CA GLY A 493 -67.68 -12.95 7.03
C GLY A 493 -67.13 -11.59 6.59
N LEU A 494 -65.96 -11.23 7.11
CA LEU A 494 -65.25 -9.99 6.80
C LEU A 494 -63.90 -10.30 6.18
N ASP A 495 -63.51 -9.46 5.23
CA ASP A 495 -62.21 -9.52 4.58
C ASP A 495 -61.49 -8.16 4.72
N LEU A 496 -60.22 -8.22 5.12
CA LEU A 496 -59.28 -7.11 5.10
C LEU A 496 -58.24 -7.38 4.00
N ALA A 497 -58.16 -6.49 3.01
CA ALA A 497 -57.17 -6.59 1.93
C ALA A 497 -55.74 -6.32 2.44
N SER A 498 -54.73 -6.74 1.66
CA SER A 498 -53.32 -6.47 1.96
C SER A 498 -53.01 -4.98 2.10
N TRP A 499 -52.02 -4.66 2.93
CA TRP A 499 -51.49 -3.31 3.15
C TRP A 499 -49.99 -3.25 2.85
N VAL A 500 -49.45 -2.03 2.76
CA VAL A 500 -48.01 -1.79 2.63
C VAL A 500 -47.28 -2.36 3.87
N TYR A 501 -46.21 -3.11 3.65
CA TYR A 501 -45.47 -3.85 4.68
C TYR A 501 -46.25 -4.98 5.39
N MET A 502 -47.32 -5.51 4.78
CA MET A 502 -47.91 -6.76 5.23
C MET A 502 -46.86 -7.88 5.19
N ALA A 503 -46.68 -8.60 6.30
CA ALA A 503 -45.70 -9.69 6.40
C ALA A 503 -46.15 -10.79 7.37
N PRO A 504 -45.73 -12.05 7.17
CA PRO A 504 -45.94 -13.12 8.14
C PRO A 504 -45.46 -12.77 9.55
N GLY A 505 -46.15 -13.25 10.57
CA GLY A 505 -45.86 -12.97 11.99
C GLY A 505 -46.38 -11.61 12.47
N GLN A 506 -46.73 -10.69 11.58
CA GLN A 506 -47.26 -9.39 11.94
C GLN A 506 -48.57 -9.52 12.74
N ARG A 507 -48.69 -8.83 13.89
CA ARG A 507 -49.88 -8.95 14.74
C ARG A 507 -51.01 -8.08 14.24
N VAL A 508 -52.15 -8.72 13.95
CA VAL A 508 -53.40 -8.05 13.54
C VAL A 508 -54.49 -8.34 14.57
N ARG A 509 -55.03 -7.29 15.18
CA ARG A 509 -56.17 -7.35 16.11
C ARG A 509 -57.42 -6.86 15.43
N ILE A 510 -58.49 -7.62 15.56
CA ILE A 510 -59.80 -7.24 15.01
C ILE A 510 -60.86 -7.44 16.09
N LYS A 511 -61.66 -6.40 16.32
CA LYS A 511 -62.76 -6.42 17.31
C LYS A 511 -64.00 -5.78 16.73
N ALA A 512 -65.16 -6.32 17.07
CA ALA A 512 -66.45 -5.71 16.82
C ALA A 512 -67.04 -5.19 18.13
N THR A 513 -67.54 -3.96 18.10
CA THR A 513 -68.21 -3.31 19.23
C THR A 513 -69.60 -2.91 18.78
N GLY A 514 -70.62 -3.21 19.56
CA GLY A 514 -72.00 -2.86 19.22
C GLY A 514 -72.89 -2.67 20.44
N LEU A 515 -74.01 -1.99 20.23
CA LEU A 515 -75.00 -1.72 21.26
C LEU A 515 -76.02 -2.84 21.32
N LEU A 516 -76.19 -3.47 22.48
CA LEU A 516 -77.14 -4.55 22.69
C LEU A 516 -78.57 -4.06 22.74
N LYS A 517 -79.52 -4.96 22.49
CA LYS A 517 -80.97 -4.72 22.70
C LYS A 517 -81.30 -4.26 24.12
N SER A 518 -80.47 -4.62 25.11
CA SER A 518 -80.57 -4.16 26.50
C SER A 518 -80.12 -2.71 26.72
N GLY A 519 -79.49 -2.07 25.73
CA GLY A 519 -78.94 -0.71 25.81
C GLY A 519 -77.50 -0.62 26.31
N SER A 520 -76.83 -1.74 26.61
CA SER A 520 -75.42 -1.78 27.01
C SER A 520 -74.50 -2.07 25.81
N GLU A 521 -73.28 -1.51 25.79
CA GLU A 521 -72.28 -1.83 24.76
C GLU A 521 -71.60 -3.18 25.03
N GLN A 522 -71.38 -3.97 23.99
CA GLN A 522 -70.60 -5.20 24.05
C GLN A 522 -69.50 -5.19 22.98
N THR A 523 -68.31 -5.64 23.36
CA THR A 523 -67.19 -5.86 22.43
C THR A 523 -66.85 -7.34 22.35
N VAL A 524 -66.70 -7.85 21.13
CA VAL A 524 -66.22 -9.21 20.84
C VAL A 524 -64.91 -9.14 20.06
N GLY A 525 -63.93 -9.94 20.49
CA GLY A 525 -62.68 -10.12 19.75
C GLY A 525 -62.89 -11.06 18.58
N LEU A 526 -62.72 -10.57 17.35
CA LEU A 526 -62.81 -11.39 16.13
C LEU A 526 -61.47 -12.05 15.80
N ARG A 527 -60.36 -11.42 16.22
CA ARG A 527 -58.99 -11.92 16.10
C ARG A 527 -58.16 -11.38 17.27
N THR A 528 -57.73 -12.27 18.17
CA THR A 528 -57.01 -11.91 19.41
C THR A 528 -56.05 -13.03 19.85
N GLY A 529 -55.03 -12.69 20.65
CA GLY A 529 -54.14 -13.68 21.27
C GLY A 529 -53.31 -14.47 20.25
N ALA A 530 -53.39 -15.80 20.29
CA ALA A 530 -52.65 -16.69 19.40
C ALA A 530 -53.05 -16.56 17.91
N ALA A 531 -54.23 -16.02 17.63
CA ALA A 531 -54.68 -15.76 16.27
C ALA A 531 -54.17 -14.41 15.72
N GLU A 532 -53.56 -13.53 16.52
CA GLU A 532 -53.10 -12.22 16.02
C GLU A 532 -52.02 -12.31 14.95
N PRO A 533 -50.94 -13.11 15.11
CA PRO A 533 -49.87 -13.18 14.13
C PRO A 533 -50.40 -13.61 12.77
N LEU A 534 -50.03 -12.87 11.73
CA LEU A 534 -50.42 -13.15 10.35
C LEU A 534 -49.75 -14.46 9.89
N SER A 535 -50.54 -15.38 9.34
CA SER A 535 -50.01 -16.63 8.79
C SER A 535 -49.44 -16.45 7.37
N GLU A 536 -48.59 -17.37 6.92
CA GLU A 536 -48.11 -17.41 5.54
C GLU A 536 -49.27 -17.54 4.54
N ALA A 537 -50.27 -18.37 4.85
CA ALA A 537 -51.44 -18.54 3.98
C ALA A 537 -52.24 -17.24 3.79
N GLU A 538 -52.36 -16.42 4.84
CA GLU A 538 -53.01 -15.10 4.77
C GLU A 538 -52.18 -14.08 3.97
N TYR A 539 -50.85 -14.15 4.11
CA TYR A 539 -49.92 -13.35 3.33
C TYR A 539 -50.01 -13.68 1.83
N ASP A 540 -49.96 -14.97 1.47
CA ASP A 540 -50.05 -15.44 0.09
C ASP A 540 -51.42 -15.11 -0.52
N ALA A 541 -52.49 -15.24 0.26
CA ALA A 541 -53.84 -14.84 -0.14
C ALA A 541 -54.03 -13.32 -0.22
N ARG A 542 -53.06 -12.52 0.25
CA ARG A 542 -53.10 -11.06 0.35
C ARG A 542 -54.35 -10.56 1.08
N LYS A 543 -54.79 -11.31 2.09
CA LYS A 543 -56.08 -11.08 2.74
C LYS A 543 -56.16 -11.72 4.13
N VAL A 544 -56.70 -10.98 5.10
CA VAL A 544 -57.11 -11.52 6.41
C VAL A 544 -58.62 -11.67 6.43
N SER A 545 -59.11 -12.85 6.82
CA SER A 545 -60.55 -13.14 6.88
C SER A 545 -60.98 -13.48 8.30
N VAL A 546 -62.07 -12.88 8.78
CA VAL A 546 -62.66 -13.16 10.10
C VAL A 546 -64.18 -13.28 10.01
N ILE A 547 -64.81 -13.76 11.06
CA ILE A 547 -66.27 -13.90 11.15
C ILE A 547 -66.76 -13.12 12.36
N ILE A 548 -67.77 -12.27 12.18
CA ILE A 548 -68.58 -11.78 13.30
C ILE A 548 -69.59 -12.88 13.65
N PRO A 549 -69.54 -13.44 14.87
CA PRO A 549 -70.46 -14.50 15.28
C PRO A 549 -71.94 -14.11 15.15
N ARG A 550 -72.77 -15.05 14.72
CA ARG A 550 -74.21 -14.82 14.54
C ARG A 550 -74.92 -14.46 15.85
N ASP A 551 -74.57 -15.13 16.95
CA ASP A 551 -75.13 -14.89 18.28
C ASP A 551 -74.87 -13.45 18.77
N PHE A 552 -73.68 -12.91 18.48
CA PHE A 552 -73.38 -11.51 18.70
C PHE A 552 -74.27 -10.60 17.84
N LEU A 553 -74.42 -10.88 16.53
CA LEU A 553 -75.31 -10.09 15.66
C LEU A 553 -76.78 -10.14 16.12
N GLU A 554 -77.24 -11.27 16.66
CA GLU A 554 -78.58 -11.47 17.19
C GLU A 554 -78.88 -10.63 18.44
N SER A 555 -77.86 -10.31 19.23
CA SER A 555 -77.98 -9.54 20.48
C SER A 555 -77.97 -8.02 20.27
N LEU A 556 -77.50 -7.53 19.11
CA LEU A 556 -77.40 -6.10 18.78
C LEU A 556 -78.77 -5.42 18.52
N GLN A 557 -78.83 -4.12 18.77
CA GLN A 557 -79.96 -3.28 18.37
C GLN A 557 -80.18 -3.32 16.86
N ARG A 558 -81.45 -3.19 16.47
CA ARG A 558 -81.88 -3.18 15.06
C ARG A 558 -82.03 -1.77 14.55
N ASP A 559 -81.81 -1.59 13.26
CA ASP A 559 -82.11 -0.38 12.50
C ASP A 559 -81.47 0.91 13.05
N SER A 560 -80.33 0.75 13.72
CA SER A 560 -79.53 1.80 14.35
C SER A 560 -78.04 1.61 14.02
N GLN A 561 -77.36 2.70 13.64
CA GLN A 561 -75.92 2.69 13.32
C GLN A 561 -75.07 2.77 14.60
N THR A 562 -75.14 1.73 15.41
CA THR A 562 -74.47 1.65 16.73
C THR A 562 -73.32 0.66 16.79
N ASN A 563 -72.95 0.05 15.67
CA ASN A 563 -71.97 -1.03 15.64
C ASN A 563 -70.76 -0.64 14.79
N THR A 564 -69.57 -1.04 15.25
CA THR A 564 -68.31 -0.74 14.60
C THR A 564 -67.38 -1.95 14.60
N VAL A 565 -66.54 -2.05 13.57
CA VAL A 565 -65.42 -2.99 13.52
C VAL A 565 -64.13 -2.20 13.44
N LYS A 566 -63.20 -2.49 14.35
CA LYS A 566 -61.88 -1.87 14.44
C LYS A 566 -60.80 -2.89 14.11
N VAL A 567 -59.80 -2.44 13.36
CA VAL A 567 -58.61 -3.19 12.99
C VAL A 567 -57.40 -2.42 13.50
N ASP A 568 -56.55 -3.10 14.26
CA ASP A 568 -55.32 -2.57 14.82
C ASP A 568 -54.16 -3.47 14.38
N VAL A 569 -53.16 -2.91 13.70
CA VAL A 569 -52.01 -3.66 13.16
C VAL A 569 -50.72 -3.19 13.83
N SER A 570 -49.94 -4.13 14.35
CA SER A 570 -48.63 -3.84 14.94
C SER A 570 -47.52 -4.10 13.93
N PHE A 571 -46.54 -3.21 13.84
CA PHE A 571 -45.36 -3.35 12.98
C PHE A 571 -44.07 -3.64 13.78
N ASP A 572 -44.14 -3.58 15.11
CA ASP A 572 -43.03 -3.76 16.06
C ASP A 572 -43.35 -4.82 17.13
N GLU A 573 -43.74 -6.01 16.67
CA GLU A 573 -43.91 -7.23 17.49
C GLU A 573 -44.96 -7.15 18.62
N GLY A 574 -45.80 -6.11 18.61
CA GLY A 574 -46.89 -5.88 19.56
C GLY A 574 -46.66 -4.70 20.50
N ALA A 575 -45.55 -3.97 20.36
CA ALA A 575 -45.25 -2.82 21.21
C ALA A 575 -46.17 -1.64 20.91
N ASN A 576 -46.47 -1.37 19.63
CA ASN A 576 -47.39 -0.31 19.20
C ASN A 576 -48.37 -0.82 18.13
N TYR A 577 -49.56 -0.24 18.10
CA TYR A 577 -50.60 -0.59 17.13
C TYR A 577 -51.02 0.63 16.32
N THR A 578 -51.04 0.46 15.00
CA THR A 578 -51.59 1.43 14.05
C THR A 578 -53.04 1.06 13.78
N GLN A 579 -53.95 1.98 14.08
CA GLN A 579 -55.37 1.78 13.81
C GLN A 579 -55.67 2.01 12.32
N PHE A 580 -56.26 1.01 11.68
CA PHE A 580 -56.77 1.12 10.31
C PHE A 580 -58.18 1.73 10.29
N PRO A 581 -58.66 2.23 9.14
CA PRO A 581 -60.02 2.72 9.00
C PRO A 581 -61.05 1.73 9.56
N SER A 582 -61.86 2.21 10.49
CA SER A 582 -62.92 1.43 11.11
C SER A 582 -64.19 1.53 10.27
N ILE A 583 -64.97 0.45 10.21
CA ILE A 583 -66.28 0.47 9.54
C ILE A 583 -67.40 0.52 10.57
N GLY A 584 -68.48 1.23 10.24
CA GLY A 584 -69.74 1.18 10.98
C GLY A 584 -70.76 0.29 10.25
N PHE A 585 -71.62 -0.42 10.99
CA PHE A 585 -72.70 -1.19 10.39
C PHE A 585 -73.99 -1.19 11.24
N THR A 586 -75.10 -1.42 10.57
CA THR A 586 -76.45 -1.54 11.15
C THR A 586 -76.97 -2.95 10.88
N VAL A 587 -77.58 -3.60 11.88
CA VAL A 587 -78.26 -4.88 11.68
C VAL A 587 -79.74 -4.63 11.42
N LEU A 588 -80.28 -5.15 10.32
CA LEU A 588 -81.68 -4.97 9.92
C LEU A 588 -82.57 -6.05 10.55
N GLU A 589 -83.84 -5.71 10.75
CA GLU A 589 -84.88 -6.66 11.17
C GLU A 589 -85.29 -7.58 10.00
N ASP A 590 -85.65 -8.83 10.31
CA ASP A 590 -86.15 -9.79 9.33
C ASP A 590 -87.58 -9.38 8.90
N LEU A 591 -87.71 -8.69 7.77
CA LEU A 591 -89.03 -8.44 7.18
C LEU A 591 -89.58 -9.74 6.57
N PHE A 592 -90.34 -10.49 7.36
CA PHE A 592 -91.18 -11.58 6.85
C PHE A 592 -92.28 -11.02 5.92
N PHE A 593 -92.14 -11.22 4.61
CA PHE A 593 -93.29 -11.16 3.71
C PHE A 593 -94.14 -12.43 3.89
N GLY A 594 -95.29 -12.30 4.55
CA GLY A 594 -96.28 -13.37 4.69
C GLY A 594 -96.86 -13.81 3.33
N PRO A 595 -97.39 -15.05 3.20
CA PRO A 595 -97.85 -15.58 1.92
C PRO A 595 -99.07 -14.82 1.41
N ALA A 596 -99.04 -14.48 0.12
CA ALA A 596 -100.15 -13.83 -0.57
C ALA A 596 -101.42 -14.70 -0.50
N SER A 597 -102.44 -14.18 0.19
CA SER A 597 -103.79 -14.75 0.18
C SER A 597 -104.34 -14.77 -1.25
N GLY A 598 -104.70 -15.96 -1.73
CA GLY A 598 -105.38 -16.13 -3.00
C GLY A 598 -106.68 -15.31 -3.06
N ARG A 599 -106.88 -14.61 -4.16
CA ARG A 599 -108.16 -14.02 -4.53
C ARG A 599 -108.68 -14.72 -5.78
N THR A 600 -109.64 -15.59 -5.55
CA THR A 600 -110.53 -16.17 -6.56
C THR A 600 -111.42 -15.07 -7.13
N THR A 601 -111.54 -14.96 -8.46
CA THR A 601 -112.79 -14.59 -9.14
C THR A 601 -112.75 -14.99 -10.61
N ARG A 602 -113.66 -15.94 -10.94
CA ARG A 602 -114.36 -16.26 -12.19
C ARG A 602 -113.64 -16.19 -13.54
#